data_AF-A0A0A0DAT0-F1
#
_entry.id   AF-A0A0A0DAT0-F1
#
_cell.length_a   1.000
_cell.length_b   1.000
_cell.length_c   1.000
_cell.angle_alpha   90.00
_cell.angle_beta   90.00
_cell.angle_gamma   90.00
#
_symmetry.space_group_name_H-M   'P 1'
#
loop_
_entity.id
_entity.type
_entity.pdbx_description
1 polymer ?
#
loop_
_entity_poly.entity_id
_entity_poly.type
_entity_poly.pdbx_seq_one_letter_code
_entity_poly.pdbx_strand_id
1 'polypeptide(L)' 'MPRHAAVIVAAGTGERFGGSLPKQYRPLAGSTALRRSVEAFRATGRFDDIVVVIRDEHRALYDAAAS' A
#
# COMPACT_ATOMS: atom_id res chain seq x y z
N MET A 1 14.31 2.43 -24.26
CA MET A 1 14.16 3.26 -23.04
C MET A 1 14.25 2.35 -21.82
N PRO A 2 14.81 2.79 -20.68
CA PRO A 2 14.84 1.99 -19.46
C PRO A 2 13.43 1.85 -18.89
N ARG A 3 13.17 0.71 -18.23
CA ARG A 3 11.90 0.38 -17.56
C ARG A 3 12.04 0.67 -16.07
N HIS A 4 11.06 1.34 -15.46
CA HIS A 4 11.06 1.70 -14.05
C HIS A 4 9.92 1.02 -13.29
N ALA A 5 10.25 0.36 -12.19
CA ALA A 5 9.26 -0.23 -11.28
C ALA A 5 9.29 0.48 -9.92
N ALA A 6 8.11 0.66 -9.31
CA ALA A 6 7.98 1.07 -7.93
C ALA A 6 7.61 -0.13 -7.05
N VAL A 7 8.33 -0.31 -5.95
CA VAL A 7 8.02 -1.35 -4.95
C VAL A 7 7.58 -0.68 -3.66
N ILE A 8 6.31 -0.89 -3.29
CA ILE A 8 5.70 -0.37 -2.06
C ILE A 8 5.68 -1.50 -1.02
N VAL A 9 6.56 -1.41 -0.03
CA VAL A 9 6.68 -2.42 1.04
C VAL A 9 5.64 -2.18 2.15
N ALA A 10 4.58 -2.98 2.13
CA ALA A 10 3.41 -2.86 3.02
C ALA A 10 3.15 -4.14 3.84
N ALA A 11 4.18 -4.99 4.03
CA ALA A 11 4.11 -6.22 4.83
C ALA A 11 4.34 -6.00 6.34
N GLY A 12 4.61 -4.75 6.78
CA GLY A 12 4.80 -4.45 8.19
C GLY A 12 3.52 -4.65 9.01
N THR A 13 3.67 -5.18 10.24
CA THR A 13 2.57 -5.33 11.21
C THR A 13 2.18 -3.99 11.84
N GLY A 14 3.12 -3.05 11.92
CA GLY A 14 2.88 -1.73 12.50
C GLY A 14 2.78 -1.73 14.02
N GLU A 15 3.42 -2.69 14.71
CA GLU A 15 3.35 -2.85 16.17
C GLU A 15 3.58 -1.57 16.97
N ARG A 16 4.57 -0.74 16.58
CA ARG A 16 4.85 0.55 17.23
C ARG A 16 3.72 1.58 17.08
N PHE A 17 2.90 1.46 16.04
CA PHE A 17 1.72 2.31 15.85
C PHE A 17 0.58 1.90 16.80
N GLY A 18 0.61 0.68 17.33
CA GLY A 18 -0.38 0.13 18.26
C GLY A 18 -1.74 -0.16 17.63
N GLY A 19 -2.54 -1.02 18.25
CA GLY A 19 -3.90 -1.42 17.85
C GLY A 19 -3.96 -2.64 16.90
N SER A 20 -5.16 -3.14 16.65
CA SER A 20 -5.39 -4.46 16.01
C SER A 20 -5.22 -4.50 14.50
N LEU A 21 -5.39 -3.36 13.81
CA LEU A 21 -5.27 -3.28 12.35
C LEU A 21 -3.90 -2.70 11.94
N PRO A 22 -3.13 -3.33 11.03
CA PRO A 22 -1.88 -2.77 10.52
C PRO A 22 -2.10 -1.37 9.92
N LYS A 23 -1.17 -0.45 10.21
CA LYS A 23 -1.36 0.99 9.96
C LYS A 23 -1.67 1.33 8.49
N GLN A 24 -1.14 0.56 7.54
CA GLN A 24 -1.31 0.79 6.11
C GLN A 24 -2.76 0.61 5.64
N TYR A 25 -3.55 -0.18 6.36
CA TYR A 25 -4.96 -0.45 6.04
C TYR A 25 -5.93 0.40 6.85
N ARG A 26 -5.45 1.20 7.80
CA ARG A 26 -6.33 2.03 8.63
C ARG A 26 -6.97 3.15 7.82
N PRO A 27 -8.27 3.41 8.02
CA PRO A 27 -8.91 4.61 7.52
C PRO A 27 -8.23 5.84 8.10
N LEU A 28 -7.93 6.79 7.23
CA LEU A 28 -7.37 8.10 7.54
C LEU A 28 -8.09 9.08 6.60
N ALA A 29 -8.97 9.92 7.13
CA ALA A 29 -9.73 10.90 6.33
C ALA A 29 -10.33 10.31 5.03
N GLY A 30 -11.08 9.20 5.15
CA GLY A 30 -11.81 8.58 4.03
C GLY A 30 -10.99 7.70 3.07
N SER A 31 -9.70 7.49 3.30
CA SER A 31 -8.86 6.57 2.50
C SER A 31 -7.79 5.90 3.38
N THR A 32 -7.05 4.94 2.86
CA THR A 32 -5.96 4.28 3.59
C THR A 32 -4.60 4.88 3.25
N ALA A 33 -3.61 4.68 4.11
CA ALA A 33 -2.24 5.07 3.77
C ALA A 33 -1.73 4.29 2.55
N LEU A 34 -2.08 3.00 2.43
CA LEU A 34 -1.74 2.18 1.27
C LEU A 34 -2.30 2.75 -0.02
N ARG A 35 -3.62 3.04 -0.07
CA ARG A 35 -4.29 3.58 -1.26
C ARG A 35 -3.64 4.87 -1.73
N ARG A 36 -3.44 5.82 -0.80
CA ARG A 36 -2.77 7.09 -1.10
C ARG A 36 -1.37 6.91 -1.66
N SER A 37 -0.59 5.97 -1.12
CA SER A 37 0.74 5.67 -1.66
C SER A 37 0.65 5.14 -3.10
N VAL A 38 -0.22 4.16 -3.38
CA VAL A 38 -0.38 3.62 -4.73
C VAL A 38 -0.83 4.71 -5.71
N GLU A 39 -1.82 5.52 -5.34
CA GLU A 39 -2.33 6.62 -6.18
C GLU A 39 -1.26 7.68 -6.45
N ALA A 40 -0.44 8.03 -5.44
CA ALA A 40 0.65 8.98 -5.62
C ALA A 40 1.69 8.50 -6.65
N PHE A 41 2.07 7.21 -6.60
CA PHE A 41 3.00 6.64 -7.58
C PHE A 41 2.37 6.55 -8.97
N ARG A 42 1.09 6.13 -9.08
CA ARG A 42 0.34 6.10 -10.34
C ARG A 42 0.25 7.48 -10.99
N ALA A 43 -0.03 8.52 -10.20
CA ALA A 43 -0.20 9.89 -10.69
C ALA A 43 1.06 10.47 -11.34
N THR A 44 2.24 9.91 -11.05
CA THR A 44 3.48 10.37 -11.70
C THR A 44 3.57 9.97 -13.18
N GLY A 45 2.93 8.86 -13.58
CA GLY A 45 3.11 8.26 -14.91
C GLY A 45 4.54 7.78 -15.21
N ARG A 46 5.43 7.71 -14.21
CA ARG A 46 6.87 7.42 -14.40
C ARG A 46 7.25 5.95 -14.27
N PHE A 47 6.32 5.12 -13.80
CA PHE A 47 6.57 3.71 -13.47
C PHE A 47 5.73 2.82 -14.37
N ASP A 48 6.38 1.86 -15.01
CA ASP A 48 5.75 0.83 -15.84
C ASP A 48 5.03 -0.20 -14.97
N ASP A 49 5.60 -0.50 -13.79
CA ASP A 49 5.02 -1.42 -12.81
C ASP A 49 4.97 -0.80 -11.41
N ILE A 50 3.91 -1.11 -10.67
CA ILE A 50 3.80 -0.82 -9.25
C ILE A 50 3.50 -2.13 -8.52
N VAL A 51 4.45 -2.61 -7.73
CA VAL A 51 4.34 -3.84 -6.96
C VAL A 51 4.14 -3.48 -5.50
N VAL A 52 3.07 -3.99 -4.89
CA VAL A 52 2.83 -3.87 -3.45
C VAL A 52 3.19 -5.18 -2.78
N VAL A 53 4.13 -5.14 -1.84
CA VAL A 53 4.51 -6.30 -1.03
C VAL A 53 3.65 -6.31 0.23
N ILE A 54 2.91 -7.39 0.45
CA ILE A 54 2.06 -7.60 1.62
C ILE A 54 2.46 -8.88 2.35
N ARG A 55 1.92 -9.08 3.56
CA ARG A 55 1.86 -10.43 4.14
C ARG A 55 0.68 -11.17 3.54
N ASP A 56 0.84 -12.46 3.31
CA ASP A 56 -0.23 -13.31 2.75
C ASP A 56 -1.50 -13.26 3.62
N GLU A 57 -1.35 -13.25 4.95
CA GLU A 57 -2.46 -13.11 5.90
C GLU A 57 -3.25 -11.80 5.76
N HIS A 58 -2.66 -10.77 5.13
CA HIS A 58 -3.28 -9.48 4.94
C HIS A 58 -4.02 -9.35 3.59
N ARG A 59 -4.16 -10.43 2.80
CA ARG A 59 -4.77 -10.36 1.46
C ARG A 59 -6.13 -9.64 1.46
N ALA A 60 -7.03 -10.03 2.35
CA ALA A 60 -8.37 -9.41 2.43
C ALA A 60 -8.31 -7.92 2.80
N LEU A 61 -7.38 -7.53 3.69
CA LEU A 61 -7.17 -6.12 4.06
C LEU A 61 -6.62 -5.31 2.89
N TYR A 62 -5.72 -5.92 2.11
CA TYR A 62 -5.19 -5.32 0.88
C TYR A 62 -6.30 -5.10 -0.15
N ASP A 63 -7.16 -6.09 -0.39
CA ASP A 63 -8.25 -5.98 -1.36
C ASP A 63 -9.22 -4.86 -1.02
N ALA A 64 -9.59 -4.75 0.26
CA ALA A 64 -10.44 -3.68 0.75
C ALA A 64 -9.78 -2.29 0.63
N ALA A 65 -8.45 -2.21 0.75
CA ALA A 65 -7.70 -0.95 0.69
C ALA A 65 -7.28 -0.54 -0.73
N ALA A 66 -7.14 -1.49 -1.66
CA ALA A 66 -6.69 -1.27 -3.03
C ALA A 66 -7.83 -0.95 -4.01
N SER A 67 -9.07 -1.27 -3.61
CA SER A 67 -10.31 -0.83 -4.29
C SER A 67 -10.52 0.68 -4.13
#